data_AF-A0A364MX94-F1
#
_entry.id   AF-A0A364MX94-F1
#
_cell.length_a   1.000
_cell.length_b   1.000
_cell.length_c   1.000
_cell.angle_alpha   90.00
_cell.angle_beta   90.00
_cell.angle_gamma   90.00
#
_symmetry.space_group_name_H-M   'P 1'
#
loop_
_entity.id
_entity.type
_entity.pdbx_description
1 polymer ?
#
loop_
_entity_poly.entity_id
_entity_poly.type
_entity_poly.pdbx_seq_one_letter_code
_entity_poly.pdbx_strand_id
1 'polypeptide(L)'
;MARTIVSDDEEPLEDKTAALTLKNKKTERMKRKNATRQQKRDAIVNLSKLPTELILESLQYLRPRDVFNFSFVNRRFYGLVEANANVIGDAIIARRYNILIQCLPTPRLLSSVDPAVQTLLTDHSRQKQLSIHNRPYQHIQSPDPHQLCTCLTCILTWNNLGLVLDFAHWQAHLDSGTPIPIIPRGQTPEWNKELVARHARHRACYTATLEEQREQACAC
;
A
#
# COMPACT_ATOMS: atom_id res chain seq x y z
N MET A 1 -37.23 -48.84 44.30
CA MET A 1 -38.03 -47.72 43.77
C MET A 1 -38.30 -46.75 44.92
N ALA A 2 -37.66 -45.59 44.92
CA ALA A 2 -37.97 -44.47 45.79
C ALA A 2 -37.73 -43.18 44.98
N ARG A 3 -38.73 -42.30 44.98
CA ARG A 3 -38.96 -41.20 44.03
C ARG A 3 -38.01 -40.03 44.23
N THR A 4 -37.35 -39.61 43.16
CA THR A 4 -36.80 -38.27 42.96
C THR A 4 -37.95 -37.27 42.87
N ILE A 5 -38.03 -36.32 43.79
CA ILE A 5 -38.86 -35.12 43.65
C ILE A 5 -37.93 -34.05 43.10
N VAL A 6 -38.02 -33.83 41.79
CA VAL A 6 -37.43 -32.67 41.11
C VAL A 6 -38.38 -31.51 41.38
N SER A 7 -37.96 -30.56 42.22
CA SER A 7 -38.68 -29.31 42.43
C SER A 7 -38.30 -28.37 41.29
N ASP A 8 -39.21 -28.21 40.35
CA ASP A 8 -39.06 -27.46 39.09
C ASP A 8 -39.57 -26.01 39.23
N ASP A 9 -39.04 -25.28 40.23
CA ASP A 9 -39.33 -23.85 40.42
C ASP A 9 -38.00 -23.10 40.56
N GLU A 10 -37.22 -23.07 39.48
CA GLU A 10 -36.13 -22.10 39.28
C GLU A 10 -36.70 -20.89 38.53
N GLU A 11 -37.43 -20.02 39.25
CA GLU A 11 -37.65 -18.65 38.78
C GLU A 11 -36.27 -17.97 38.63
N PRO A 12 -35.94 -17.36 37.47
CA PRO A 12 -34.66 -16.68 37.31
C PRO A 12 -34.55 -15.55 38.33
N LEU A 13 -33.59 -15.66 39.25
CA LEU A 13 -33.36 -14.66 40.29
C LEU A 13 -32.87 -13.35 39.61
N GLU A 14 -33.80 -12.43 39.33
CA GLU A 14 -33.47 -11.11 38.81
C GLU A 14 -32.74 -10.30 39.88
N ASP A 15 -31.43 -10.10 39.69
CA ASP A 15 -30.64 -9.25 40.56
C ASP A 15 -31.06 -7.77 40.37
N LYS A 16 -31.98 -7.31 41.22
CA LYS A 16 -32.49 -5.93 41.29
C LYS A 16 -31.58 -5.01 42.10
N THR A 17 -30.37 -5.42 42.48
CA THR A 17 -29.48 -4.55 43.25
C THR A 17 -28.96 -3.40 42.39
N ALA A 18 -29.33 -2.17 42.76
CA ALA A 18 -28.73 -0.98 42.17
C ALA A 18 -27.21 -1.01 42.43
N ALA A 19 -26.42 -0.82 41.36
CA ALA A 19 -24.96 -0.86 41.42
C ALA A 19 -24.45 0.04 42.56
N LEU A 20 -23.94 -0.57 43.63
CA LEU A 20 -23.41 0.15 44.80
C LEU A 20 -22.30 1.08 44.33
N THR A 21 -22.45 2.39 44.58
CA THR A 21 -21.37 3.35 44.35
C THR A 21 -20.25 3.06 45.34
N LEU A 22 -19.30 2.21 44.94
CA LEU A 22 -18.09 1.87 45.69
C LEU A 22 -17.19 3.12 45.81
N LYS A 23 -17.55 4.03 46.71
CA LYS A 23 -16.75 5.16 47.16
C LYS A 23 -15.66 4.69 48.12
N ASN A 24 -14.78 3.81 47.65
CA ASN A 24 -13.61 3.42 48.42
C ASN A 24 -12.58 4.57 48.38
N LYS A 25 -12.12 5.04 49.54
CA LYS A 25 -11.10 6.09 49.65
C LYS A 25 -9.84 5.77 48.84
N LYS A 26 -9.51 4.47 48.67
CA LYS A 26 -8.40 3.98 47.85
C LYS A 26 -8.66 4.15 46.35
N THR A 27 -9.87 3.89 45.87
CA THR A 27 -10.23 4.04 44.45
C THR A 27 -10.32 5.52 44.06
N GLU A 28 -10.87 6.37 44.93
CA GLU A 28 -10.86 7.83 44.74
C GLU A 28 -9.44 8.41 44.70
N ARG A 29 -8.56 7.98 45.60
CA ARG A 29 -7.15 8.40 45.58
C ARG A 29 -6.43 7.93 44.30
N MET A 30 -6.74 6.73 43.81
CA MET A 30 -6.19 6.21 42.56
C MET A 30 -6.72 6.98 41.34
N LYS A 31 -8.03 7.27 41.29
CA LYS A 31 -8.64 8.11 40.25
C LYS A 31 -8.04 9.51 40.22
N ARG A 32 -7.88 10.17 41.38
CA ARG A 32 -7.21 11.48 41.46
C ARG A 32 -5.77 11.41 40.98
N LYS A 33 -5.00 10.41 41.42
CA LYS A 33 -3.60 10.21 40.97
C LYS A 33 -3.51 9.95 39.46
N ASN A 34 -4.46 9.19 38.89
CA ASN A 34 -4.54 8.97 37.46
C ASN A 34 -4.95 10.24 36.70
N ALA A 35 -5.91 11.01 37.20
CA ALA A 35 -6.29 12.30 36.62
C ALA A 35 -5.13 13.30 36.61
N THR A 36 -4.37 13.41 37.71
CA THR A 36 -3.18 14.27 37.75
C THR A 36 -2.09 13.77 36.81
N ARG A 37 -1.92 12.45 36.66
CA ARG A 37 -0.99 11.87 35.67
C ARG A 37 -1.45 12.12 34.24
N GLN A 38 -2.76 12.02 33.96
CA GLN A 38 -3.35 12.26 32.66
C GLN A 38 -3.18 13.73 32.27
N GLN A 39 -3.52 14.67 33.17
CA GLN A 39 -3.28 16.11 32.95
C GLN A 39 -1.80 16.42 32.66
N LYS A 40 -0.87 15.78 33.38
CA LYS A 40 0.57 15.92 33.08
C LYS A 40 0.95 15.38 31.70
N ARG A 41 0.37 14.26 31.26
CA ARG A 41 0.59 13.71 29.91
C ARG A 41 -0.08 14.58 28.83
N ASP A 42 -1.23 15.18 29.15
CA ASP A 42 -1.96 16.07 28.25
C ASP A 42 -1.28 17.43 28.11
N ALA A 43 -0.50 17.86 29.10
CA ALA A 43 0.36 19.04 28.99
C ALA A 43 1.59 18.84 28.09
N ILE A 44 2.04 17.59 27.88
CA ILE A 44 3.20 17.32 27.01
C ILE A 44 2.76 17.47 25.55
N VAL A 45 3.21 18.54 24.90
CA VAL A 45 3.05 18.71 23.45
C VAL A 45 3.86 17.62 22.75
N ASN A 46 3.18 16.83 21.94
CA ASN A 46 3.79 15.76 21.17
C ASN A 46 3.27 15.83 19.73
N LEU A 47 3.91 15.09 18.82
CA LEU A 47 3.56 15.13 17.40
C LEU A 47 2.09 14.76 17.14
N SER A 48 1.50 13.89 17.98
CA SER A 48 0.07 13.53 17.87
C SER A 48 -0.89 14.65 18.29
N LYS A 49 -0.42 15.77 18.84
CA LYS A 49 -1.29 16.93 19.12
C LYS A 49 -1.21 17.99 18.03
N LEU A 50 -0.35 17.81 17.03
CA LEU A 50 -0.29 18.72 15.89
C LEU A 50 -1.53 18.54 14.99
N PRO A 51 -2.01 19.65 14.37
CA PRO A 51 -2.93 19.60 13.25
C PRO A 51 -2.41 18.66 12.15
N THR A 52 -3.35 17.95 11.51
CA THR A 52 -3.04 16.96 10.47
C THR A 52 -2.28 17.58 9.31
N GLU A 53 -2.61 18.81 8.96
CA GLU A 53 -2.04 19.60 7.86
C GLU A 53 -0.54 19.82 8.09
N LEU A 54 -0.14 20.19 9.31
CA LEU A 54 1.27 20.41 9.65
C LEU A 54 2.07 19.11 9.64
N ILE A 55 1.45 18.00 10.06
CA ILE A 55 2.08 16.68 9.98
C ILE A 55 2.30 16.32 8.50
N LEU A 56 1.25 16.43 7.68
CA LEU A 56 1.31 16.14 6.25
C LEU A 56 2.37 16.98 5.54
N GLU A 57 2.39 18.29 5.78
CA GLU A 57 3.40 19.19 5.24
C GLU A 57 4.81 18.75 5.65
N SER A 58 5.02 18.42 6.93
CA SER A 58 6.31 17.93 7.42
C SER A 58 6.75 16.64 6.73
N LEU A 59 5.82 15.71 6.46
CA LEU A 59 6.13 14.43 5.81
C LEU A 59 6.65 14.60 4.38
N GLN A 60 6.26 15.67 3.67
CA GLN A 60 6.75 15.95 2.31
C GLN A 60 8.26 16.24 2.26
N TYR A 61 8.87 16.59 3.40
CA TYR A 61 10.31 16.85 3.51
C TYR A 61 11.11 15.56 3.78
N LEU A 62 10.46 14.45 4.09
CA LEU A 62 11.13 13.20 4.45
C LEU A 62 11.48 12.35 3.22
N ARG A 63 12.23 11.26 3.43
CA ARG A 63 12.42 10.21 2.42
C ARG A 63 11.25 9.22 2.51
N PRO A 64 10.89 8.50 1.43
CA PRO A 64 9.82 7.50 1.47
C PRO A 64 9.97 6.50 2.62
N ARG A 65 11.20 6.01 2.86
CA ARG A 65 11.52 5.11 3.98
C ARG A 65 11.13 5.70 5.34
N ASP A 66 11.39 6.98 5.57
CA ASP A 66 11.11 7.63 6.84
C ASP A 66 9.60 7.89 7.03
N VAL A 67 8.87 8.14 5.93
CA VAL A 67 7.40 8.22 5.93
C VAL A 67 6.78 6.87 6.31
N PHE A 68 7.30 5.76 5.78
CA PHE A 68 6.87 4.42 6.20
C PHE A 68 7.22 4.14 7.66
N ASN A 69 8.43 4.47 8.11
CA ASN A 69 8.79 4.32 9.52
C ASN A 69 7.87 5.13 10.44
N PHE A 70 7.47 6.33 10.01
CA PHE A 70 6.51 7.16 10.73
C PHE A 70 5.12 6.52 10.81
N SER A 71 4.65 5.88 9.74
CA SER A 71 3.34 5.22 9.71
C SER A 71 3.25 4.06 10.72
N PHE A 72 4.37 3.38 11.00
CA PHE A 72 4.42 2.28 11.97
C PHE A 72 4.41 2.71 13.45
N VAL A 73 4.53 4.00 13.76
CA VAL A 73 4.60 4.47 15.16
C VAL A 73 3.28 4.28 15.90
N ASN A 74 2.14 4.55 15.26
CA ASN A 74 0.81 4.31 15.84
C ASN A 74 -0.28 4.24 14.74
N ARG A 75 -1.45 3.71 15.11
CA ARG A 75 -2.59 3.53 14.19
C ARG A 75 -3.09 4.83 13.54
N ARG A 76 -3.03 5.97 14.24
CA ARG A 76 -3.44 7.26 13.66
C ARG A 76 -2.49 7.67 12.54
N PHE A 77 -1.19 7.53 12.75
CA PHE A 77 -0.18 7.88 11.76
C PHE A 77 -0.22 6.92 10.57
N TYR A 78 -0.46 5.63 10.83
CA TYR A 78 -0.74 4.67 9.76
C TYR A 78 -1.91 5.14 8.87
N GLY A 79 -3.08 5.39 9.46
CA GLY A 79 -4.25 5.83 8.70
C GLY A 79 -4.07 7.19 8.01
N LEU A 80 -3.31 8.11 8.63
CA LEU A 80 -2.99 9.41 8.03
C LEU A 80 -2.10 9.26 6.79
N VAL A 81 -1.05 8.44 6.87
CA VAL A 81 -0.14 8.18 5.74
C VAL A 81 -0.86 7.42 4.64
N GLU A 82 -1.65 6.40 4.99
CA GLU A 82 -2.42 5.60 4.03
C GLU A 82 -3.45 6.45 3.26
N ALA A 83 -4.24 7.26 3.97
CA ALA A 83 -5.26 8.12 3.34
C ALA A 83 -4.67 9.24 2.45
N ASN A 84 -3.42 9.64 2.69
CA ASN A 84 -2.76 10.74 1.98
C ASN A 84 -1.53 10.28 1.19
N ALA A 85 -1.42 8.98 0.88
CA ALA A 85 -0.22 8.39 0.29
C ALA A 85 0.16 9.07 -1.04
N ASN A 86 -0.83 9.40 -1.87
CA ASN A 86 -0.60 10.06 -3.16
C ASN A 86 -0.10 11.50 -2.99
N VAL A 87 -0.77 12.27 -2.14
CA VAL A 87 -0.40 13.68 -1.89
C VAL A 87 1.03 13.76 -1.34
N ILE A 88 1.37 12.90 -0.38
CA ILE A 88 2.71 12.84 0.21
C ILE A 88 3.71 12.33 -0.85
N GLY A 89 3.36 11.27 -1.56
CA GLY A 89 4.21 10.64 -2.58
C GLY A 89 4.55 11.59 -3.72
N ASP A 90 3.54 12.23 -4.31
CA ASP A 90 3.69 13.18 -5.41
C ASP A 90 4.52 14.38 -5.00
N ALA A 91 4.30 14.92 -3.79
CA ALA A 91 5.09 16.02 -3.27
C ALA A 91 6.58 15.61 -3.08
N ILE A 92 6.83 14.41 -2.55
CA ILE A 92 8.19 13.86 -2.39
C ILE A 92 8.84 13.67 -3.76
N ILE A 93 8.12 13.10 -4.72
CA ILE A 93 8.64 12.83 -6.08
C ILE A 93 8.93 14.13 -6.81
N ALA A 94 7.97 15.06 -6.84
CA ALA A 94 8.13 16.37 -7.48
C ALA A 94 9.32 17.15 -6.90
N ARG A 95 9.61 16.97 -5.61
CA ARG A 95 10.71 17.67 -4.95
C ARG A 95 12.07 16.98 -5.11
N ARG A 96 12.14 15.67 -4.94
CA ARG A 96 13.41 14.92 -4.85
C ARG A 96 13.81 14.23 -6.14
N TYR A 97 12.83 13.93 -6.99
CA TYR A 97 12.97 13.04 -8.13
C TYR A 97 12.34 13.64 -9.40
N ASN A 98 12.35 14.97 -9.53
CA ASN A 98 11.73 15.74 -10.61
C ASN A 98 12.23 15.35 -12.02
N ILE A 99 13.49 14.95 -12.15
CA ILE A 99 14.05 14.44 -13.41
C ILE A 99 13.64 12.99 -13.62
N LEU A 100 13.77 12.15 -12.58
CA LEU A 100 13.47 10.72 -12.68
C LEU A 100 12.01 10.45 -13.05
N ILE A 101 11.05 11.23 -12.55
CA ILE A 101 9.63 11.08 -12.92
C ILE A 101 9.38 11.37 -14.40
N GLN A 102 10.17 12.24 -15.03
CA GLN A 102 10.05 12.51 -16.48
C GLN A 102 10.67 11.38 -17.31
N CYS A 103 11.71 10.74 -16.79
CA CYS A 103 12.39 9.62 -17.47
C CYS A 103 11.66 8.28 -17.32
N LEU A 104 10.84 8.15 -16.28
CA LEU A 104 10.11 6.93 -15.94
C LEU A 104 8.60 7.21 -15.90
N PRO A 105 7.97 7.53 -17.06
CA PRO A 105 6.52 7.63 -17.12
C PRO A 105 5.88 6.30 -16.73
N THR A 106 4.56 6.30 -16.53
CA THR A 106 3.80 5.07 -16.26
C THR A 106 2.93 4.71 -17.46
N PRO A 107 2.72 3.40 -17.73
CA PRO A 107 1.88 2.98 -18.83
C PRO A 107 0.42 3.35 -18.54
N ARG A 108 -0.30 3.76 -19.59
CA ARG A 108 -1.70 4.16 -19.45
C ARG A 108 -2.61 2.94 -19.31
N LEU A 109 -3.65 3.05 -18.50
CA LEU A 109 -4.74 2.08 -18.48
C LEU A 109 -5.46 2.08 -19.83
N LEU A 110 -5.85 0.90 -20.32
CA LEU A 110 -6.62 0.79 -21.56
C LEU A 110 -7.94 1.56 -21.44
N SER A 111 -8.56 1.53 -20.26
CA SER A 111 -9.80 2.25 -19.94
C SER A 111 -9.70 3.78 -20.05
N SER A 112 -8.50 4.34 -20.17
CA SER A 112 -8.25 5.78 -20.37
C SER A 112 -8.11 6.17 -21.84
N VAL A 113 -8.04 5.19 -22.75
CA VAL A 113 -7.92 5.38 -24.19
C VAL A 113 -9.33 5.47 -24.80
N ASP A 114 -9.47 6.18 -25.91
CA ASP A 114 -10.73 6.22 -26.68
C ASP A 114 -11.24 4.80 -27.02
N PRO A 115 -12.50 4.45 -26.74
CA PRO A 115 -13.09 3.14 -27.07
C PRO A 115 -12.84 2.67 -28.51
N ALA A 116 -12.85 3.58 -29.49
CA ALA A 116 -12.57 3.23 -30.89
C ALA A 116 -11.13 2.70 -31.05
N VAL A 117 -10.19 3.32 -30.34
CA VAL A 117 -8.77 2.93 -30.34
C VAL A 117 -8.54 1.69 -29.45
N GLN A 118 -9.27 1.54 -28.35
CA GLN A 118 -9.16 0.36 -27.47
C GLN A 118 -9.35 -0.95 -28.25
N THR A 119 -10.33 -0.99 -29.16
CA THR A 119 -10.64 -2.17 -29.98
C THR A 119 -9.49 -2.51 -30.94
N LEU A 120 -8.83 -1.49 -31.50
CA LEU A 120 -7.64 -1.67 -32.33
C LEU A 120 -6.44 -2.12 -31.49
N LEU A 121 -6.33 -1.64 -30.26
CA LEU A 121 -5.23 -2.01 -29.37
C LEU A 121 -5.35 -3.46 -28.91
N THR A 122 -6.55 -3.98 -28.66
CA THR A 122 -6.76 -5.37 -28.23
C THR A 122 -6.80 -6.38 -29.38
N ASP A 123 -6.80 -5.92 -30.63
CA ASP A 123 -6.80 -6.81 -31.80
C ASP A 123 -5.63 -7.80 -31.78
N HIS A 124 -5.96 -9.07 -31.96
CA HIS A 124 -5.03 -10.19 -31.85
C HIS A 124 -3.96 -10.17 -32.96
N SER A 125 -4.30 -9.70 -34.17
CA SER A 125 -3.32 -9.57 -35.26
C SER A 125 -2.24 -8.56 -34.88
N ARG A 126 -2.65 -7.40 -34.36
CA ARG A 126 -1.74 -6.38 -33.82
C ARG A 126 -0.92 -6.91 -32.64
N GLN A 127 -1.53 -7.61 -31.68
CA GLN A 127 -0.80 -8.18 -30.53
C GLN A 127 0.29 -9.18 -30.97
N LYS A 128 0.00 -9.97 -32.02
CA LYS A 128 0.99 -10.86 -32.64
C LYS A 128 2.13 -10.09 -33.31
N GLN A 129 1.86 -8.98 -34.00
CA GLN A 129 2.92 -8.15 -34.60
C GLN A 129 3.80 -7.51 -33.53
N LEU A 130 3.20 -7.09 -32.42
CA LEU A 130 3.92 -6.58 -31.27
C LEU A 130 4.78 -7.64 -30.59
N SER A 131 4.61 -8.95 -30.87
CA SER A 131 5.45 -10.03 -30.31
C SER A 131 6.95 -9.83 -30.47
N ILE A 132 7.42 -9.04 -31.44
CA ILE A 132 8.85 -8.71 -31.58
C ILE A 132 9.32 -7.78 -30.45
N HIS A 133 8.49 -6.82 -30.06
CA HIS A 133 8.71 -5.89 -28.95
C HIS A 133 8.16 -6.40 -27.60
N ASN A 134 7.24 -7.36 -27.66
CA ASN A 134 6.64 -8.10 -26.55
C ASN A 134 7.38 -9.41 -26.28
N ARG A 135 8.43 -9.77 -27.03
CA ARG A 135 9.32 -10.88 -26.68
C ARG A 135 9.82 -10.54 -25.30
N PRO A 136 9.26 -11.16 -24.24
CA PRO A 136 9.51 -10.69 -22.92
C PRO A 136 11.00 -10.93 -22.71
N TYR A 137 11.72 -9.87 -22.32
CA TYR A 137 12.97 -10.11 -21.64
C TYR A 137 12.70 -11.21 -20.60
N GLN A 138 13.58 -12.20 -20.48
CA GLN A 138 13.29 -13.37 -19.63
C GLN A 138 12.93 -12.99 -18.19
N HIS A 139 13.29 -11.78 -17.76
CA HIS A 139 13.04 -11.18 -16.45
C HIS A 139 11.85 -10.19 -16.39
N ILE A 140 11.15 -9.90 -17.51
CA ILE A 140 9.99 -8.99 -17.56
C ILE A 140 8.78 -9.72 -18.11
N GLN A 141 7.70 -9.77 -17.32
CA GLN A 141 6.41 -10.28 -17.79
C GLN A 141 5.77 -9.30 -18.78
N SER A 142 5.15 -9.79 -19.85
CA SER A 142 4.37 -8.96 -20.78
C SER A 142 3.15 -8.30 -20.09
N PRO A 143 2.77 -7.07 -20.47
CA PRO A 143 1.58 -6.42 -19.93
C PRO A 143 0.29 -7.11 -20.42
N ASP A 144 -0.77 -7.04 -19.62
CA ASP A 144 -2.11 -7.50 -20.03
C ASP A 144 -2.73 -6.49 -21.01
N PRO A 145 -2.99 -6.88 -22.28
CA PRO A 145 -3.56 -5.99 -23.28
C PRO A 145 -4.99 -5.55 -22.99
N HIS A 146 -5.71 -6.21 -22.08
CA HIS A 146 -7.06 -5.83 -21.68
C HIS A 146 -7.09 -4.83 -20.53
N GLN A 147 -5.99 -4.69 -19.79
CA GLN A 147 -5.89 -3.75 -18.67
C GLN A 147 -5.09 -2.50 -19.07
N LEU A 148 -4.02 -2.67 -19.84
CA LEU A 148 -3.09 -1.60 -20.18
C LEU A 148 -3.09 -1.28 -21.67
N CYS A 149 -2.86 -0.01 -21.99
CA CYS A 149 -2.55 0.40 -23.34
C CYS A 149 -1.26 -0.29 -23.79
N THR A 150 -1.31 -0.96 -24.93
CA THR A 150 -0.17 -1.67 -25.52
C THR A 150 0.38 -0.93 -26.74
N CYS A 151 0.23 0.39 -26.82
CA CYS A 151 0.96 1.19 -27.81
C CYS A 151 2.47 1.04 -27.57
N LEU A 152 3.29 1.31 -28.60
CA LEU A 152 4.75 1.14 -28.50
C LEU A 152 5.32 1.90 -27.30
N THR A 153 4.86 3.13 -27.05
CA THR A 153 5.27 3.93 -25.90
C THR A 153 4.95 3.24 -24.58
N CYS A 154 3.73 2.75 -24.38
CA CYS A 154 3.36 2.08 -23.13
C CYS A 154 4.10 0.76 -22.92
N ILE A 155 4.43 0.02 -23.98
CA ILE A 155 5.26 -1.18 -23.89
C ILE A 155 6.68 -0.82 -23.43
N LEU A 156 7.30 0.21 -24.00
CA LEU A 156 8.62 0.67 -23.58
C LEU A 156 8.62 1.15 -22.13
N THR A 157 7.59 1.91 -21.75
CA THR A 157 7.38 2.37 -20.38
C THR A 157 7.21 1.21 -19.40
N TRP A 158 6.46 0.18 -19.77
CA TRP A 158 6.29 -1.03 -18.98
C TRP A 158 7.62 -1.78 -18.79
N ASN A 159 8.43 -1.89 -19.85
CA ASN A 159 9.76 -2.50 -19.77
C ASN A 159 10.67 -1.70 -18.83
N ASN A 160 10.67 -0.36 -18.92
CA ASN A 160 11.44 0.48 -18.02
C ASN A 160 11.02 0.30 -16.55
N LEU A 161 9.72 0.17 -16.28
CA LEU A 161 9.24 -0.13 -14.93
C LEU A 161 9.72 -1.51 -14.44
N GLY A 162 9.77 -2.51 -15.33
CA GLY A 162 10.37 -3.81 -15.05
C GLY A 162 11.84 -3.69 -14.62
N LEU A 163 12.64 -2.95 -15.40
CA LEU A 163 14.05 -2.72 -15.11
C LEU A 163 14.28 -2.00 -13.77
N VAL A 164 13.44 -1.03 -13.42
CA VAL A 164 13.52 -0.34 -12.12
C VAL A 164 13.31 -1.33 -10.97
N LEU A 165 12.36 -2.26 -11.11
CA LEU A 165 12.14 -3.30 -10.09
C LEU A 165 13.33 -4.26 -9.99
N ASP A 166 13.94 -4.61 -11.12
CA ASP A 166 15.15 -5.45 -11.11
C ASP A 166 16.32 -4.74 -10.45
N PHE A 167 16.56 -3.46 -10.75
CA PHE A 167 17.61 -2.70 -10.07
C PHE A 167 17.35 -2.56 -8.57
N ALA A 168 16.10 -2.35 -8.17
CA ALA A 168 15.73 -2.34 -6.76
C ALA A 168 16.00 -3.69 -6.08
N HIS A 169 15.71 -4.81 -6.75
CA HIS A 169 16.01 -6.16 -6.24
C HIS A 169 17.53 -6.38 -6.11
N TRP A 170 18.30 -5.96 -7.11
CA TRP A 170 19.75 -6.15 -7.17
C TRP A 170 20.55 -5.00 -6.54
N GLN A 171 19.93 -4.10 -5.77
CA GLN A 171 20.61 -2.94 -5.20
C GLN A 171 21.84 -3.33 -4.39
N ALA A 172 21.78 -4.40 -3.59
CA ALA A 172 22.94 -4.88 -2.82
C ALA A 172 24.11 -5.34 -3.71
N HIS A 173 23.83 -5.90 -4.89
CA HIS A 173 24.85 -6.27 -5.87
C HIS A 173 25.49 -5.02 -6.47
N LEU A 174 24.67 -4.04 -6.84
CA LEU A 174 25.13 -2.74 -7.36
C LEU A 174 26.01 -2.00 -6.34
N ASP A 175 25.58 -1.96 -5.07
CA ASP A 175 26.30 -1.26 -4.00
C ASP A 175 27.64 -1.92 -3.65
N SER A 176 27.71 -3.25 -3.74
CA SER A 176 28.93 -4.02 -3.44
C SER A 176 29.85 -4.22 -4.65
N GLY A 177 29.43 -3.82 -5.85
CA GLY A 177 30.13 -4.13 -7.10
C GLY A 177 30.08 -5.61 -7.49
N THR A 178 29.17 -6.39 -6.89
CA THR A 178 28.97 -7.80 -7.25
C THR A 178 28.20 -7.87 -8.58
N PRO A 179 28.65 -8.66 -9.56
CA PRO A 179 27.91 -8.81 -10.82
C PRO A 179 26.48 -9.33 -10.61
N ILE A 180 25.54 -8.81 -11.39
CA ILE A 180 24.16 -9.34 -11.43
C ILE A 180 24.19 -10.70 -12.16
N PRO A 181 23.50 -11.74 -11.64
CA PRO A 181 23.46 -13.05 -12.29
C PRO A 181 22.92 -12.97 -13.72
N ILE A 182 23.65 -13.57 -14.66
CA ILE A 182 23.25 -13.64 -16.07
C ILE A 182 22.40 -14.89 -16.27
N ILE A 183 21.22 -14.72 -16.88
CA ILE A 183 20.38 -15.84 -17.28
C ILE A 183 20.94 -16.46 -18.57
N PRO A 184 21.30 -17.75 -18.58
CA PRO A 184 21.75 -18.41 -19.80
C PRO A 184 20.65 -18.42 -20.86
N ARG A 185 21.02 -18.25 -22.13
CA ARG A 185 20.07 -18.29 -23.24
C ARG A 185 19.28 -19.60 -23.25
N GLY A 186 17.96 -19.48 -23.39
CA GLY A 186 17.04 -20.62 -23.44
C GLY A 186 16.74 -21.27 -22.08
N GLN A 187 17.32 -20.77 -20.99
CA GLN A 187 17.01 -21.24 -19.65
C GLN A 187 16.08 -20.25 -18.93
N THR A 188 15.26 -20.79 -18.03
CA THR A 188 14.40 -20.01 -17.13
C THR A 188 14.63 -20.53 -15.71
N PRO A 189 15.70 -20.07 -15.02
CA PRO A 189 16.03 -20.59 -13.70
C PRO A 189 14.94 -20.24 -12.68
N GLU A 190 14.76 -21.09 -11.67
CA GLU A 190 13.67 -20.95 -10.69
C GLU A 190 13.71 -19.60 -9.96
N TRP A 191 14.90 -19.12 -9.59
CA TRP A 191 15.06 -17.80 -8.96
C TRP A 191 14.48 -16.67 -9.82
N ASN A 192 14.59 -16.76 -11.15
CA ASN A 192 14.06 -15.76 -12.06
C ASN A 192 12.54 -15.85 -12.18
N LYS A 193 11.96 -17.07 -12.17
CA LYS A 193 10.51 -17.24 -12.15
C LYS A 193 9.89 -16.63 -10.90
N GLU A 194 10.51 -16.86 -9.74
CA GLU A 194 10.08 -16.27 -8.48
C GLU A 194 10.21 -14.74 -8.47
N LEU A 195 11.31 -14.22 -9.02
CA LEU A 195 11.54 -12.78 -9.14
C LEU A 195 10.48 -12.12 -10.03
N VAL A 196 10.25 -12.67 -11.23
CA VAL A 196 9.23 -12.19 -12.16
C VAL A 196 7.84 -12.20 -11.52
N ALA A 197 7.48 -13.29 -10.84
CA ALA A 197 6.19 -13.41 -10.14
C ALA A 197 6.06 -12.39 -9.00
N ARG A 198 7.14 -12.09 -8.28
CA ARG A 198 7.14 -11.05 -7.25
C ARG A 198 6.95 -9.66 -7.85
N HIS A 199 7.67 -9.35 -8.93
CA HIS A 199 7.53 -8.08 -9.64
C HIS A 199 6.14 -7.91 -10.25
N ALA A 200 5.53 -8.99 -10.72
CA ALA A 200 4.15 -9.00 -11.20
C ALA A 200 3.16 -8.54 -10.13
N ARG A 201 3.30 -9.04 -8.89
CA ARG A 201 2.44 -8.63 -7.77
C ARG A 201 2.59 -7.14 -7.43
N HIS A 202 3.81 -6.62 -7.45
CA HIS A 202 4.03 -5.18 -7.23
C HIS A 202 3.35 -4.33 -8.31
N ARG A 203 3.40 -4.75 -9.57
CA ARG A 203 2.73 -4.06 -10.68
C ARG A 203 1.21 -4.17 -10.63
N ALA A 204 0.67 -5.32 -10.26
CA ALA A 204 -0.76 -5.53 -10.11
C ALA A 204 -1.35 -4.64 -8.99
N CYS A 205 -0.62 -4.48 -7.88
CA CYS A 205 -0.98 -3.52 -6.83
C CYS A 205 -0.99 -2.09 -7.36
N TYR A 206 0.02 -1.72 -8.15
CA TYR A 206 0.10 -0.39 -8.78
C TYR A 206 -1.08 -0.13 -9.74
N THR A 207 -1.44 -1.08 -10.60
CA THR A 207 -2.58 -0.92 -11.52
C THR A 207 -3.90 -0.83 -10.78
N ALA A 208 -4.10 -1.62 -9.71
CA ALA A 208 -5.31 -1.54 -8.87
C ALA A 208 -5.44 -0.17 -8.18
N THR A 209 -4.33 0.39 -7.67
CA THR A 209 -4.36 1.74 -7.05
C THR A 209 -4.67 2.85 -8.06
N LEU A 210 -4.27 2.71 -9.32
CA LEU A 210 -4.64 3.66 -10.37
C LEU A 210 -6.13 3.58 -10.73
N GLU A 211 -6.73 2.38 -10.66
CA GLU A 211 -8.16 2.18 -10.89
C GLU A 211 -9.00 2.76 -9.73
N GLU A 212 -8.63 2.45 -8.47
CA GLU A 212 -9.33 2.99 -7.28
C GLU A 212 -9.30 4.52 -7.20
N GLN A 213 -8.18 5.14 -7.55
CA GLN A 213 -8.07 6.61 -7.56
C GLN A 213 -8.94 7.26 -8.63
N ARG A 214 -9.16 6.58 -9.75
CA ARG A 214 -10.07 7.06 -10.79
C ARG A 214 -11.53 6.95 -10.35
N GLU A 215 -11.91 5.86 -9.70
CA GLU A 215 -13.25 5.71 -9.14
C GLU A 215 -13.54 6.82 -8.13
N GLN A 216 -12.57 7.17 -7.28
CA GLN A 216 -12.68 8.29 -6.35
C GLN A 216 -12.71 9.66 -7.05
N ALA A 217 -11.92 9.86 -8.11
CA ALA A 217 -11.92 11.11 -8.87
C ALA A 217 -13.18 11.34 -9.73
N CYS A 218 -13.87 10.28 -10.15
CA CYS A 218 -15.16 10.37 -10.85
C CYS A 218 -16.38 10.44 -9.91
N ALA A 219 -16.20 10.18 -8.62
CA ALA A 219 -17.25 10.24 -7.59
C ALA A 219 -17.37 11.62 -6.90
N CYS A 220 -16.48 12.57 -7.23
CA CYS A 220 -16.57 13.99 -6.86
C CYS A 220 -17.06 14.84 -8.04
#